data_AF-A0A1G8BT71-F1
#
_entry.id   AF-A0A1G8BT71-F1
#
_cell.length_a   1.000
_cell.length_b   1.000
_cell.length_c   1.000
_cell.angle_alpha   90.00
_cell.angle_beta   90.00
_cell.angle_gamma   90.00
#
_symmetry.space_group_name_H-M   'P 1'
#
loop_
_entity.id
_entity.type
_entity.pdbx_description
1 polymer ?
#
loop_
_entity_poly.entity_id
_entity_poly.type
_entity_poly.pdbx_seq_one_letter_code
_entity_poly.pdbx_strand_id
1 'polypeptide(L)' 'MYVVPADDKEMARYIVGKIIWEEMQQHKDIQEPKMDEKVKANIEMYKDILKKEV' A
#
# COMPACT_ATOMS: atom_id res chain seq x y z
N MET A 1 2.23 21.62 -12.79
CA MET A 1 2.43 20.97 -14.11
C MET A 1 3.80 20.31 -14.09
N TYR A 2 3.86 18.99 -14.09
CA TYR A 2 5.13 18.26 -14.13
C TYR A 2 5.45 17.95 -15.60
N VAL A 3 6.64 18.34 -16.05
CA VAL A 3 7.16 17.97 -17.37
C VAL A 3 8.06 16.76 -17.17
N VAL A 4 7.61 15.59 -17.62
CA VAL A 4 8.35 14.33 -17.50
C VAL A 4 8.93 13.95 -18.86
N PRO A 5 10.26 13.78 -18.98
CA PRO A 5 10.87 13.30 -20.22
C PRO A 5 10.41 11.86 -20.51
N ALA A 6 9.94 11.61 -21.73
CA ALA A 6 9.33 10.34 -22.14
C ALA A 6 10.23 9.48 -23.04
N ASP A 7 11.44 9.95 -23.36
CA ASP A 7 12.37 9.26 -24.26
C ASP A 7 12.84 7.91 -23.67
N ASP A 8 13.01 7.85 -22.35
CA ASP A 8 13.27 6.63 -21.60
C ASP A 8 12.01 6.20 -20.83
N LYS A 9 11.46 5.04 -21.21
CA LYS A 9 10.23 4.50 -20.64
C LYS A 9 10.39 4.07 -19.18
N GLU A 10 11.56 3.57 -18.78
CA GLU A 10 11.82 3.15 -17.41
C GLU A 10 11.96 4.37 -16.51
N MET A 11 12.74 5.36 -16.95
CA MET A 11 12.92 6.58 -16.20
C MET A 11 11.62 7.39 -16.08
N ALA A 12 10.83 7.49 -17.15
CA ALA A 12 9.54 8.17 -17.12
C ALA A 12 8.60 7.54 -16.09
N ARG A 13 8.50 6.20 -16.03
CA ARG A 13 7.70 5.49 -15.03
C ARG A 13 8.21 5.75 -13.61
N TYR A 14 9.53 5.75 -13.42
CA TYR A 14 10.13 6.04 -12.12
C TYR A 14 9.82 7.46 -11.64
N ILE A 15 9.96 8.47 -12.51
CA ILE A 15 9.66 9.88 -12.18
C ILE A 15 8.20 10.04 -11.77
N VAL A 16 7.27 9.47 -12.56
CA VAL A 16 5.84 9.54 -12.25
C VAL A 16 5.55 8.85 -10.91
N GLY A 17 6.09 7.65 -10.68
CA GLY A 17 5.91 6.93 -9.42
C GLY A 17 6.47 7.69 -8.22
N LYS A 18 7.63 8.34 -8.39
CA LYS A 18 8.25 9.18 -7.36
C LYS A 18 7.39 10.40 -7.03
N ILE A 19 6.87 11.11 -8.04
CA ILE A 19 6.00 12.27 -7.84
C ILE A 19 4.73 11.88 -7.08
N ILE A 20 4.08 10.78 -7.47
CA ILE A 20 2.89 10.27 -6.77
C ILE A 20 3.23 9.94 -5.31
N TRP A 21 4.35 9.27 -5.07
CA TRP A 21 4.77 8.92 -3.72
C TRP A 21 5.06 10.15 -2.85
N GLU A 22 5.81 11.12 -3.38
CA GLU A 22 6.13 12.37 -2.68
C GLU A 22 4.86 13.18 -2.34
N GLU A 23 3.89 13.20 -3.25
CA GLU A 23 2.61 13.85 -3.00
C GLU A 23 1.80 13.10 -1.94
N MET A 24 1.73 11.76 -2.03
CA MET A 24 1.06 10.93 -1.03
C MET A 24 1.65 11.08 0.38
N GLN A 25 2.97 11.26 0.52
CA GLN A 25 3.62 11.47 1.82
C GLN A 25 3.20 12.78 2.50
N GLN A 26 2.69 13.77 1.76
CA GLN A 26 2.20 15.02 2.34
C GLN A 26 0.87 14.83 3.08
N HIS A 27 0.10 13.79 2.72
CA HIS A 27 -1.15 13.42 3.36
C HIS A 27 -0.89 12.61 4.64
N LYS A 28 -1.02 13.25 5.80
CA LYS A 28 -0.82 12.64 7.13
C LYS A 28 -2.10 12.07 7.75
N ASP A 29 -3.23 12.31 7.09
CA ASP A 29 -4.58 11.92 7.45
C ASP A 29 -4.96 10.54 6.87
N ILE A 30 -4.18 10.02 5.92
CA ILE A 30 -4.31 8.65 5.42
C ILE A 30 -3.75 7.70 6.47
N GLN A 31 -4.63 7.22 7.35
CA GLN A 31 -4.34 6.13 8.27
C GLN A 31 -4.99 4.85 7.77
N GLU A 32 -4.29 3.73 7.88
CA GLU A 32 -4.91 2.44 7.67
C GLU A 32 -6.14 2.30 8.58
N PRO A 33 -7.25 1.76 8.08
CA PRO A 33 -8.44 1.57 8.89
C PRO A 33 -8.08 0.73 10.11
N LYS A 34 -8.42 1.23 11.31
CA LYS A 34 -8.25 0.45 12.53
C LYS A 34 -9.12 -0.80 12.40
N MET A 35 -8.45 -1.95 12.31
CA MET A 35 -9.14 -3.22 12.23
C MET A 35 -9.90 -3.46 13.53
N ASP A 36 -11.22 -3.62 13.42
CA ASP A 36 -12.13 -3.91 14.52
C ASP A 36 -11.61 -5.15 15.29
N GLU A 37 -11.74 -5.13 16.62
CA GLU A 37 -11.30 -6.22 17.50
C GLU A 37 -11.89 -7.56 17.08
N LYS A 38 -13.13 -7.57 16.58
CA LYS A 38 -13.77 -8.79 16.04
C LYS A 38 -13.04 -9.35 14.82
N VAL A 39 -12.59 -8.48 13.92
CA VAL A 39 -11.88 -8.89 12.70
C VAL A 39 -10.46 -9.37 13.04
N LYS A 40 -9.81 -8.78 14.04
CA LYS A 40 -8.53 -9.27 14.57
C LYS A 40 -8.63 -10.68 15.14
N ALA A 41 -9.69 -10.98 15.88
CA ALA A 41 -9.91 -12.32 16.44
C ALA A 41 -10.06 -13.38 15.34
N ASN A 42 -10.71 -13.03 14.21
CA ASN A 42 -10.87 -13.94 13.08
C ASN A 42 -9.53 -14.33 12.44
N ILE A 43 -8.56 -13.42 12.37
CA ILE A 43 -7.23 -13.74 11.81
C ILE A 43 -6.55 -14.86 12.59
N GLU A 44 -6.60 -14.80 13.91
CA GLU A 44 -5.96 -15.83 14.75
C GLU A 44 -6.70 -17.16 14.64
N MET A 45 -8.04 -17.12 14.63
CA MET A 45 -8.87 -18.29 14.36
C MET A 45 -8.54 -18.95 13.01
N TYR A 46 -8.41 -18.16 11.93
CA TYR A 46 -8.09 -18.70 10.60
C TYR A 46 -6.68 -19.29 10.52
N LYS A 47 -5.69 -18.70 11.19
CA LYS A 47 -4.33 -19.28 11.29
C LYS A 47 -4.35 -20.64 11.97
N ASP A 48 -5.12 -20.79 13.05
CA ASP A 48 -5.21 -22.05 13.79
C ASP A 48 -5.95 -23.15 13.02
N ILE A 49 -6.95 -22.77 12.22
CA ILE A 49 -7.62 -23.71 11.29
C ILE A 49 -6.61 -24.17 10.23
N LEU A 50 -5.91 -23.25 9.58
CA LEU A 50 -4.92 -23.58 8.55
C LEU A 50 -3.79 -24.49 9.06
N LYS A 51 -3.31 -24.27 10.29
CA LYS A 51 -2.29 -25.14 10.92
C LYS A 51 -2.79 -26.56 11.21
N LYS A 52 -4.11 -26.77 11.33
CA LYS A 52 -4.71 -28.10 11.57
C LYS A 52 -5.03 -28.84 10.27
N GLU A 53 -5.06 -28.12 9.16
CA GLU A 53 -5.24 -28.69 7.81
C GLU A 53 -3.91 -29.09 7.15
N VAL A 54 -2.77 -28.77 7.77
CA VAL A 54 -1.40 -29.19 7.38
C VAL A 54 -0.89 -30.24 8.37
#